data_AF-A0A1G9TU05-F1
#
_entry.id   AF-A0A1G9TU05-F1
#
_cell.length_a   1.000
_cell.length_b   1.000
_cell.length_c   1.000
_cell.angle_alpha   90.00
_cell.angle_beta   90.00
_cell.angle_gamma   90.00
#
_symmetry.space_group_name_H-M   'P 1'
#
loop_
_entity.id
_entity.type
_entity.pdbx_description
1 polymer ?
#
loop_
_entity_poly.entity_id
_entity_poly.type
_entity_poly.pdbx_seq_one_letter_code
_entity_poly.pdbx_strand_id
1 'polypeptide(L)' 'MSLSESVGNRIRELRKAKGWTQEQLAEAAFLHYSYIGGVERGDRNISFETLEKIITAFQVLGCRNFSF' A
#
# COMPACT_ATOMS: atom_id res chain seq x y z
N MET A 1 -13.66 -15.10 3.54
CA MET A 1 -12.49 -14.31 3.11
C MET A 1 -12.52 -14.17 1.61
N SER A 2 -12.73 -12.95 1.12
CA SER A 2 -12.59 -12.57 -0.28
C SER A 2 -11.13 -12.24 -0.62
N LEU A 3 -10.80 -12.23 -1.91
CA LEU A 3 -9.46 -11.87 -2.37
C LEU A 3 -9.05 -10.46 -1.89
N SER A 4 -9.98 -9.51 -1.91
CA SER A 4 -9.74 -8.13 -1.45
C SER A 4 -9.39 -8.06 0.03
N GLU A 5 -10.05 -8.86 0.88
CA GLU A 5 -9.73 -8.93 2.31
C GLU A 5 -8.33 -9.52 2.54
N SER A 6 -7.97 -10.60 1.82
CA SER A 6 -6.64 -11.21 1.93
C SER A 6 -5.53 -10.26 1.49
N VAL A 7 -5.72 -9.54 0.38
CA VAL A 7 -4.77 -8.54 -0.11
C VAL A 7 -4.65 -7.36 0.85
N GLY A 8 -5.79 -6.82 1.32
CA GLY A 8 -5.83 -5.72 2.29
C GLY A 8 -5.10 -6.05 3.59
N ASN A 9 -5.32 -7.26 4.13
CA ASN A 9 -4.62 -7.75 5.31
C ASN A 9 -3.11 -7.84 5.07
N ARG A 10 -2.67 -8.35 3.91
CA ARG A 10 -1.24 -8.44 3.58
C ARG A 10 -0.59 -7.07 3.49
N ILE A 11 -1.27 -6.09 2.88
CA ILE A 11 -0.78 -4.69 2.81
C ILE A 11 -0.62 -4.12 4.22
N ARG A 12 -1.61 -4.35 5.11
CA ARG A 12 -1.56 -3.90 6.51
C ARG A 12 -0.40 -4.51 7.28
N GLU A 13 -0.15 -5.81 7.12
CA GLU A 13 0.98 -6.50 7.74
C GLU A 13 2.32 -5.88 7.32
N LEU A 14 2.53 -5.72 6.00
CA LEU A 14 3.76 -5.15 5.45
C LEU A 14 3.97 -3.71 5.92
N ARG A 15 2.90 -2.90 5.94
CA ARG A 15 2.95 -1.53 6.44
C ARG A 15 3.37 -1.49 7.91
N LYS A 16 2.75 -2.32 8.75
CA LYS A 16 3.10 -2.41 10.18
C LYS A 16 4.52 -2.91 10.39
N ALA A 17 4.98 -3.88 9.60
CA ALA A 17 6.35 -4.39 9.67
C ALA A 17 7.40 -3.32 9.34
N LYS A 18 7.06 -2.34 8.47
CA LYS A 18 7.88 -1.14 8.23
C LYS A 18 7.73 -0.03 9.28
N GLY A 19 6.83 -0.17 10.24
CA GLY A 19 6.51 0.89 11.21
C GLY A 19 5.78 2.09 10.61
N TRP A 20 5.13 1.92 9.45
CA TRP A 20 4.47 3.02 8.74
C TRP A 20 3.04 3.27 9.22
N THR A 21 2.63 4.53 9.25
CA THR A 21 1.21 4.94 9.34
C THR A 21 0.51 4.75 7.98
N GLN A 22 -0.82 4.79 7.95
CA GLN A 22 -1.57 4.70 6.69
C GLN A 22 -1.26 5.90 5.78
N GLU A 23 -1.08 7.08 6.36
CA GLU A 23 -0.67 8.31 5.69
C GLU A 23 0.70 8.15 5.03
N GLN A 24 1.68 7.55 5.73
CA GLN A 24 3.02 7.31 5.17
C GLN A 24 3.00 6.33 3.99
N LEU A 25 2.20 5.25 4.07
CA LEU A 25 2.01 4.36 2.93
C LEU A 25 1.31 5.06 1.77
N ALA A 26 0.31 5.89 2.07
CA ALA A 26 -0.44 6.63 1.07
C ALA A 26 0.46 7.63 0.34
N GLU A 27 1.27 8.39 1.07
CA GLU A 27 2.27 9.30 0.53
C GLU A 27 3.27 8.56 -0.37
N ALA A 28 3.84 7.45 0.11
CA ALA A 28 4.79 6.64 -0.67
C ALA A 28 4.17 6.01 -1.94
N ALA A 29 2.86 5.76 -1.94
CA ALA A 29 2.12 5.21 -3.07
C ALA A 29 1.44 6.28 -3.94
N PHE A 30 1.57 7.57 -3.62
CA PHE A 30 0.84 8.67 -4.26
C PHE A 30 -0.69 8.46 -4.25
N LEU A 31 -1.22 8.02 -3.10
CA LEU A 31 -2.64 7.76 -2.85
C LEU A 31 -3.15 8.60 -1.68
N HIS A 32 -4.47 8.70 -1.56
CA HIS A 32 -5.08 9.33 -0.39
C HIS A 32 -5.14 8.34 0.80
N TYR A 33 -4.81 8.79 2.01
CA TYR A 33 -4.74 7.93 3.20
C TYR A 33 -6.04 7.17 3.49
N SER A 34 -7.20 7.80 3.28
CA SER A 34 -8.49 7.16 3.47
C SER A 34 -8.75 6.00 2.50
N TYR A 35 -8.13 6.04 1.31
CA TYR A 35 -8.17 4.95 0.36
C TYR A 35 -7.36 3.75 0.87
N ILE A 36 -6.14 3.97 1.36
CA ILE A 36 -5.34 2.93 2.03
C ILE A 36 -6.12 2.29 3.17
N GLY A 37 -6.78 3.10 4.02
CA GLY A 37 -7.62 2.57 5.10
C GLY A 37 -8.75 1.68 4.62
N GLY A 38 -9.42 2.04 3.51
CA GLY A 38 -10.45 1.21 2.89
C GLY A 38 -9.89 -0.09 2.27
N VAL A 39 -8.74 -0.01 1.62
CA VAL A 39 -8.03 -1.20 1.07
C VAL A 39 -7.69 -2.18 2.18
N GLU A 40 -7.10 -1.72 3.29
CA GLU A 40 -6.71 -2.59 4.39
C GLU A 40 -7.87 -3.28 5.12
N ARG A 41 -9.09 -2.74 4.98
CA ARG A 41 -10.31 -3.36 5.53
C ARG A 41 -11.01 -4.28 4.52
N GLY A 42 -10.57 -4.29 3.27
CA GLY A 42 -11.27 -5.01 2.19
C GLY A 42 -12.50 -4.28 1.65
N ASP A 43 -12.76 -3.03 2.09
CA ASP A 43 -13.92 -2.22 1.67
C ASP A 43 -13.79 -1.68 0.24
N ARG A 44 -12.61 -1.83 -0.37
CA ARG A 44 -12.29 -1.31 -1.70
C ARG A 44 -11.91 -2.45 -2.64
N ASN A 45 -12.50 -2.44 -3.82
CA ASN A 45 -12.02 -3.24 -4.94
C ASN A 45 -10.84 -2.50 -5.56
N ILE A 46 -9.62 -3.01 -5.34
CA ILE A 46 -8.39 -2.34 -5.77
C ILE A 46 -8.16 -2.61 -7.26
N SER A 47 -7.78 -1.60 -8.02
CA SER A 47 -7.33 -1.82 -9.40
C SER A 47 -5.90 -2.39 -9.39
N PHE A 48 -5.53 -3.09 -10.47
CA PHE A 48 -4.16 -3.55 -10.67
C PHE A 48 -3.14 -2.40 -10.63
N GLU A 49 -3.45 -1.27 -11.26
CA GLU A 49 -2.60 -0.06 -11.25
C GLU A 49 -2.37 0.46 -9.82
N THR A 50 -3.41 0.46 -8.99
CA THR A 50 -3.28 0.92 -7.60
C THR A 50 -2.49 -0.05 -6.75
N LEU A 51 -2.66 -1.36 -6.99
CA LEU A 51 -1.87 -2.39 -6.35
C LEU A 51 -0.38 -2.27 -6.72
N GLU A 52 -0.07 -1.98 -7.98
CA GLU A 52 1.30 -1.73 -8.45
C GLU A 52 1.94 -0.53 -7.74
N LYS A 53 1.20 0.58 -7.57
CA LYS A 53 1.67 1.74 -6.78
C LYS A 53 2.02 1.36 -5.34
N ILE A 54 1.17 0.56 -4.69
CA ILE A 54 1.40 0.08 -3.32
C ILE A 54 2.62 -0.86 -3.24
N ILE A 55 2.74 -1.80 -4.19
CA ILE A 55 3.89 -2.70 -4.28
C ILE A 55 5.19 -1.89 -4.47
N THR A 56 5.16 -0.92 -5.36
CA THR A 56 6.29 -0.02 -5.64
C THR A 56 6.67 0.77 -4.40
N ALA A 57 5.69 1.32 -3.68
CA ALA A 57 5.94 2.01 -2.40
C ALA A 57 6.67 1.11 -1.38
N PHE A 58 6.38 -0.19 -1.36
CA PHE A 58 7.13 -1.14 -0.54
C PHE A 58 8.53 -1.44 -1.08
N GLN A 59 8.74 -1.47 -2.40
CA GLN A 59 10.01 -1.78 -3.06
C GLN A 59 11.02 -0.62 -3.10
N VAL A 60 10.57 0.63 -3.11
CA VAL A 60 11.43 1.84 -3.23
C VAL A 60 12.45 2.00 -2.08
N LEU A 61 12.38 1.19 -1.02
CA LEU A 61 13.40 1.16 0.03
C LEU A 61 14.56 0.17 -0.20
N GLY A 62 14.57 -0.56 -1.33
CA GLY A 62 15.65 -1.50 -1.69
C GLY A 62 16.68 -0.96 -2.70
N CYS A 63 16.40 0.17 -3.36
CA CYS A 63 17.32 0.77 -4.33
C CYS A 63 17.32 2.28 -4.16
N ARG A 64 18.50 2.88 -3.95
CA ARG A 64 18.70 4.34 -4.05
C ARG A 64 18.05 4.83 -5.34
N ASN A 65 17.00 5.66 -5.24
CA ASN A 65 16.52 6.39 -6.40
C ASN A 65 17.65 7.28 -6.90
N PHE A 66 18.18 6.95 -8.07
CA PHE A 66 18.95 7.88 -8.87
C PHE A 66 18.01 8.97 -9.35
N SER A 67 18.41 10.21 -9.10
CA SER A 67 17.85 11.41 -9.68
C SER A 67 17.87 11.35 -11.20
N PHE A 68 16.89 12.00 -11.82
CA PHE A 68 17.13 12.80 -13.02
C PHE A 68 16.88 14.26 -12.64
#